data_AF-A0A7W7GNQ8-F1
#
_entry.id   AF-A0A7W7GNQ8-F1
#
_cell.length_a   1.000
_cell.length_b   1.000
_cell.length_c   1.000
_cell.angle_alpha   90.00
_cell.angle_beta   90.00
_cell.angle_gamma   90.00
#
_symmetry.space_group_name_H-M   'P 1'
#
loop_
_entity.id
_entity.type
_entity.pdbx_description
1 polymer ?
#
loop_
_entity_poly.entity_id
_entity_poly.type
_entity_poly.pdbx_seq_one_letter_code
_entity_poly.pdbx_strand_id
1 'polypeptide(L)'
;MKITAEVSQDGQQTALELAGALDDSNYSGLVAEDKAHVEVRSVDGTTYLRANETFRHSRGGETFQDVDTERWIPMASEQDSGFAMSTFYESFTAALPSDDAFADKQVEATTVRIDGQRVYKYSDVDTSQGEVALFIDEDDTLVRLEVDRDDDAPRSQLEGTIDFTEWNAVDDVEAPSGDAVYRRSER
;
A
#
# COMPACT_ATOMS: atom_id res chain seq x y z
N MET A 1 -4.84 10.32 -3.87
CA MET A 1 -5.48 9.58 -2.78
C MET A 1 -4.44 9.14 -1.78
N LYS A 2 -4.83 8.90 -0.54
CA LYS A 2 -3.97 8.35 0.50
C LYS A 2 -4.43 6.94 0.87
N ILE A 3 -3.47 6.03 0.98
CA ILE A 3 -3.66 4.64 1.42
C ILE A 3 -2.82 4.46 2.69
N THR A 4 -3.45 3.99 3.76
CA THR A 4 -2.72 3.52 4.95
C THR A 4 -3.10 2.09 5.23
N ALA A 5 -2.14 1.21 5.43
CA ALA A 5 -2.41 -0.19 5.71
C ALA A 5 -1.55 -0.71 6.85
N GLU A 6 -2.15 -1.54 7.70
CA GLU A 6 -1.45 -2.39 8.66
C GLU A 6 -1.87 -3.83 8.37
N VAL A 7 -0.96 -4.60 7.78
CA VAL A 7 -1.23 -5.94 7.30
C VAL A 7 -0.20 -6.93 7.83
N SER A 8 -0.61 -8.18 8.00
CA SER A 8 0.22 -9.30 8.42
C SER A 8 0.15 -10.39 7.36
N GLN A 9 1.32 -10.93 7.00
CA GLN A 9 1.45 -12.07 6.10
C GLN A 9 2.64 -12.92 6.56
N ASP A 10 2.46 -14.23 6.67
CA ASP A 10 3.46 -15.17 7.17
C ASP A 10 4.04 -14.79 8.56
N GLY A 11 3.24 -14.09 9.37
CA GLY A 11 3.65 -13.57 10.68
C GLY A 11 4.57 -12.34 10.61
N GLN A 12 4.75 -11.74 9.44
CA GLN A 12 5.43 -10.46 9.24
C GLN A 12 4.41 -9.33 9.17
N GLN A 13 4.54 -8.34 10.05
CA GLN A 13 3.69 -7.17 10.03
C GLN A 13 4.31 -6.09 9.14
N THR A 14 3.56 -5.66 8.13
CA THR A 14 3.91 -4.56 7.24
C THR A 14 2.96 -3.40 7.47
N ALA A 15 3.53 -2.21 7.67
CA ALA A 15 2.84 -0.94 7.65
C ALA A 15 3.13 -0.22 6.34
N LEU A 16 2.09 0.34 5.72
CA LEU A 16 2.15 1.10 4.49
C LEU A 16 1.49 2.45 4.71
N GLU A 17 2.14 3.52 4.26
CA GLU A 17 1.50 4.82 4.07
C GLU A 17 1.90 5.33 2.69
N LEU A 18 0.94 5.52 1.79
CA LEU A 18 1.16 6.07 0.45
C LEU A 18 0.19 7.19 0.19
N ALA A 19 0.63 8.21 -0.54
CA ALA A 19 -0.21 9.30 -0.99
C ALA A 19 0.21 9.70 -2.40
N GLY A 20 -0.75 9.74 -3.33
CA GLY A 20 -0.52 10.18 -4.71
C GLY A 20 -1.57 9.70 -5.71
N ALA A 21 -1.16 9.71 -6.98
CA ALA A 21 -1.95 9.30 -8.12
C ALA A 21 -1.83 7.80 -8.41
N LEU A 22 -2.94 7.18 -8.81
CA LEU A 22 -3.01 5.75 -9.16
C LEU A 22 -2.34 5.41 -10.50
N ASP A 23 -2.07 6.42 -11.34
CA ASP A 23 -1.36 6.27 -12.61
C ASP A 23 0.17 6.37 -12.46
N ASP A 24 0.66 6.33 -11.22
CA ASP A 24 2.07 6.40 -10.83
C ASP A 24 2.80 7.70 -11.20
N SER A 25 2.10 8.69 -11.79
CA SER A 25 2.68 9.95 -12.26
C SER A 25 3.31 10.77 -11.13
N ASN A 26 2.68 10.74 -9.95
CA ASN A 26 3.16 11.41 -8.75
C ASN A 26 2.67 10.68 -7.49
N TYR A 27 3.58 10.16 -6.66
CA TYR A 27 3.22 9.63 -5.34
C TYR A 27 4.41 9.62 -4.39
N SER A 28 4.15 9.52 -3.09
CA SER A 28 5.17 9.24 -2.09
C SER A 28 4.64 8.41 -0.94
N GLY A 29 5.56 7.87 -0.16
CA GLY A 29 5.18 7.28 1.11
C GLY A 29 6.28 6.45 1.76
N LEU A 30 5.86 5.59 2.67
CA LEU A 30 6.68 4.77 3.53
C LEU A 30 6.14 3.34 3.54
N VAL A 31 7.03 2.37 3.32
CA VAL A 31 6.77 0.96 3.60
C VAL A 31 7.68 0.54 4.75
N ALA A 32 7.11 -0.02 5.81
CA ALA A 32 7.83 -0.43 7.00
C ALA A 32 7.47 -1.86 7.40
N GLU A 33 8.48 -2.62 7.80
CA GLU A 33 8.36 -3.94 8.41
C GLU A 33 9.27 -3.95 9.64
N ASP A 34 8.69 -4.03 10.84
CA ASP A 34 9.40 -3.86 12.10
C ASP A 34 10.29 -2.59 12.14
N LYS A 35 11.61 -2.78 12.06
CA LYS A 35 12.62 -1.72 12.06
C LYS A 35 13.14 -1.41 10.66
N ALA A 36 12.85 -2.23 9.67
CA ALA A 36 13.22 -1.99 8.29
C ALA A 36 12.19 -1.05 7.65
N HIS A 37 12.63 -0.01 6.97
CA HIS A 37 11.71 0.80 6.16
C HIS A 37 12.37 1.37 4.92
N VAL A 38 11.52 1.63 3.93
CA VAL A 38 11.86 2.30 2.67
C VAL A 38 10.86 3.41 2.41
N GLU A 39 11.39 4.60 2.20
CA GLU A 39 10.63 5.73 1.65
C GLU A 39 10.65 5.67 0.13
N VAL A 40 9.52 6.00 -0.47
CA VAL A 40 9.29 5.97 -1.91
C VAL A 40 8.82 7.35 -2.37
N ARG A 41 9.30 7.79 -3.53
CA ARG A 41 8.77 8.97 -4.24
C ARG A 41 8.78 8.70 -5.74
N SER A 42 7.68 8.91 -6.45
CA SER A 42 7.65 8.97 -7.90
C SER A 42 7.30 10.38 -8.35
N VAL A 43 8.08 10.90 -9.30
CA VAL A 43 7.85 12.18 -9.95
C VAL A 43 8.19 12.05 -11.42
N ASP A 44 7.25 12.40 -12.29
CA ASP A 44 7.42 12.34 -13.75
C ASP A 44 7.90 10.95 -14.25
N GLY A 45 7.38 9.88 -13.63
CA GLY A 45 7.71 8.49 -13.96
C GLY A 45 9.10 8.01 -13.49
N THR A 46 9.80 8.80 -12.67
CA THR A 46 11.02 8.34 -11.99
C THR A 46 10.72 8.01 -10.54
N THR A 47 10.83 6.73 -10.18
CA THR A 47 10.74 6.28 -8.78
C THR A 47 12.10 6.42 -8.09
N TYR A 48 12.08 6.99 -6.89
CA TYR A 48 13.20 7.16 -6.00
C TYR A 48 12.95 6.38 -4.71
N LEU A 49 13.95 5.61 -4.28
CA LEU A 49 13.89 4.86 -3.02
C LEU A 49 14.94 5.37 -2.03
N ARG A 50 14.55 5.51 -0.77
CA ARG A 50 15.48 5.76 0.34
C ARG A 50 15.18 4.80 1.48
N ALA A 51 16.08 3.87 1.72
CA ALA A 51 15.92 2.87 2.77
C ALA A 51 16.82 3.16 3.97
N ASN A 52 16.38 2.77 5.16
CA ASN A 52 17.20 2.84 6.36
C ASN A 52 18.22 1.69 6.45
N GLU A 53 19.15 1.78 7.41
CA GLU A 53 20.22 0.79 7.58
C GLU A 53 19.70 -0.64 7.77
N THR A 54 18.62 -0.81 8.54
CA THR A 54 18.04 -2.15 8.79
C THR A 54 17.54 -2.78 7.50
N PHE A 55 16.77 -2.04 6.70
CA PHE A 55 16.27 -2.54 5.41
C PHE A 55 17.42 -2.90 4.47
N ARG A 56 18.47 -2.06 4.40
CA ARG A 56 19.61 -2.31 3.51
C ARG A 56 20.32 -3.62 3.83
N HIS A 57 20.52 -3.91 5.12
CA HIS A 57 21.19 -5.13 5.55
C HIS A 57 20.33 -6.38 5.39
N SER A 58 19.02 -6.29 5.63
CA SER A 58 18.14 -7.47 5.59
C SER A 58 17.58 -7.76 4.20
N ARG A 59 17.24 -6.72 3.43
CA ARG A 59 16.44 -6.85 2.19
C ARG A 59 16.95 -6.02 1.00
N GLY A 60 17.86 -5.07 1.21
CA GLY A 60 18.30 -4.13 0.17
C GLY A 60 19.06 -4.76 -1.00
N GLY A 61 19.66 -5.94 -0.82
CA GLY A 61 20.43 -6.59 -1.89
C GLY A 61 21.52 -5.69 -2.50
N GLU A 62 21.88 -5.95 -3.76
CA GLU A 62 22.93 -5.20 -4.46
C GLU A 62 22.54 -3.72 -4.71
N THR A 63 21.24 -3.44 -4.85
CA THR A 63 20.72 -2.09 -5.15
C THR A 63 21.15 -1.07 -4.10
N PHE A 64 21.19 -1.47 -2.81
CA PHE A 64 21.48 -0.57 -1.69
C PHE A 64 22.89 -0.72 -1.10
N GLN A 65 23.68 -1.70 -1.58
CA GLN A 65 24.93 -2.13 -0.93
C GLN A 65 25.99 -1.03 -0.78
N ASP A 66 26.04 -0.07 -1.70
CA ASP A 66 27.04 1.02 -1.74
C ASP A 66 26.43 2.42 -1.58
N VAL A 67 25.17 2.49 -1.21
CA VAL A 67 24.46 3.77 -1.08
C VAL A 67 24.49 4.21 0.39
N ASP A 68 24.55 5.51 0.64
CA ASP A 68 24.39 6.09 1.97
C ASP A 68 22.90 6.17 2.37
N THR A 69 22.57 5.99 3.65
CA THR A 69 21.17 6.00 4.17
C THR A 69 20.40 7.28 3.86
N GLU A 70 21.09 8.40 3.71
CA GLU A 70 20.49 9.71 3.41
C GLU A 70 20.17 9.89 1.92
N ARG A 71 20.69 9.02 1.05
CA ARG A 71 20.61 9.17 -0.40
C ARG A 71 19.39 8.47 -0.99
N TRP A 72 18.79 9.12 -1.98
CA TRP A 72 17.73 8.59 -2.82
C TRP A 72 18.31 7.84 -4.03
N ILE A 73 17.88 6.61 -4.25
CA ILE A 73 18.28 5.79 -5.38
C ILE A 73 17.23 5.95 -6.48
N PRO A 74 17.59 6.50 -7.66
CA PRO A 74 16.69 6.50 -8.80
C PRO A 74 16.58 5.08 -9.37
N MET A 75 15.36 4.58 -9.53
CA MET A 75 15.07 3.28 -10.12
C MET A 75 15.02 3.43 -11.64
N ALA A 76 15.60 2.45 -12.36
CA ALA A 76 15.72 2.50 -13.82
C ALA A 76 14.36 2.30 -14.53
N SER A 77 13.40 1.63 -13.89
CA SER A 77 12.01 1.53 -14.34
C SER A 77 11.06 1.36 -13.16
N GLU A 78 9.79 1.71 -13.35
CA GLU A 78 8.72 1.53 -12.34
C GLU A 78 8.49 0.05 -12.02
N GLN A 79 8.61 -0.82 -13.04
CA GLN A 79 8.50 -2.28 -12.92
C GLN A 79 9.60 -2.90 -12.05
N ASP A 80 10.77 -2.25 -11.95
CA ASP A 80 11.88 -2.73 -11.11
C ASP A 80 11.71 -2.36 -9.63
N SER A 81 10.76 -1.48 -9.29
CA SER A 81 10.60 -1.03 -7.90
C SER A 81 9.74 -1.97 -7.06
N GLY A 82 8.67 -2.54 -7.60
CA GLY A 82 7.64 -3.23 -6.80
C GLY A 82 6.95 -2.31 -5.76
N PHE A 83 7.23 -1.01 -5.81
CA PHE A 83 6.76 0.01 -4.86
C PHE A 83 5.81 1.03 -5.52
N ALA A 84 5.25 0.69 -6.68
CA ALA A 84 4.32 1.54 -7.42
C ALA A 84 2.96 1.65 -6.71
N MET A 85 2.37 2.84 -6.74
CA MET A 85 1.07 3.11 -6.13
C MET A 85 -0.02 2.23 -6.78
N SER A 86 0.01 2.11 -8.11
CA SER A 86 -0.87 1.20 -8.85
C SER A 86 -0.75 -0.25 -8.37
N THR A 87 0.48 -0.75 -8.18
CA THR A 87 0.73 -2.13 -7.75
C THR A 87 0.18 -2.38 -6.34
N PHE A 88 0.35 -1.44 -5.41
CA PHE A 88 -0.24 -1.58 -4.07
C PHE A 88 -1.77 -1.57 -4.13
N TYR A 89 -2.35 -0.61 -4.85
CA TYR A 89 -3.79 -0.51 -5.01
C TYR A 89 -4.39 -1.77 -5.66
N GLU A 90 -3.76 -2.29 -6.72
CA GLU A 90 -4.14 -3.55 -7.37
C GLU A 90 -4.02 -4.73 -6.41
N SER A 91 -2.96 -4.80 -5.59
CA SER A 91 -2.79 -5.89 -4.63
C SER A 91 -3.91 -5.93 -3.58
N PHE A 92 -4.37 -4.77 -3.12
CA PHE A 92 -5.46 -4.68 -2.15
C PHE A 92 -6.81 -4.95 -2.80
N THR A 93 -7.04 -4.41 -4.00
CA THR A 93 -8.31 -4.57 -4.70
C THR A 93 -8.48 -5.95 -5.33
N ALA A 94 -7.39 -6.68 -5.59
CA ALA A 94 -7.45 -8.08 -6.05
C ALA A 94 -8.05 -9.04 -5.00
N ALA A 95 -8.02 -8.66 -3.71
CA ALA A 95 -8.70 -9.41 -2.67
C ALA A 95 -10.21 -9.14 -2.62
N LEU A 96 -10.69 -8.15 -3.35
CA LEU A 96 -12.10 -7.81 -3.34
C LEU A 96 -12.94 -8.90 -3.99
N PRO A 97 -14.10 -9.22 -3.39
CA PRO A 97 -15.08 -10.08 -4.03
C PRO A 97 -15.56 -9.46 -5.34
N SER A 98 -15.72 -10.31 -6.36
CA SER A 98 -16.42 -9.91 -7.58
C SER A 98 -17.91 -9.69 -7.30
N ASP A 99 -18.59 -9.00 -8.21
CA ASP A 99 -20.05 -8.81 -8.20
C ASP A 99 -20.82 -10.14 -8.03
N ASP A 100 -20.36 -11.22 -8.69
CA ASP A 100 -20.95 -12.55 -8.56
C ASP A 100 -20.98 -13.08 -7.12
N ALA A 101 -20.05 -12.68 -6.24
CA ALA A 101 -20.02 -13.10 -4.84
C ALA A 101 -21.22 -12.54 -4.04
N PHE A 102 -21.87 -11.50 -4.57
CA PHE A 102 -23.03 -10.85 -3.98
C PHE A 102 -24.35 -11.24 -4.64
N ALA A 103 -24.33 -11.86 -5.83
CA ALA A 103 -25.52 -12.04 -6.67
C ALA A 103 -26.65 -12.83 -5.98
N ASP A 104 -26.30 -13.80 -5.13
CA ASP A 104 -27.24 -14.63 -4.38
C ASP A 104 -27.31 -14.31 -2.88
N LYS A 105 -26.53 -13.32 -2.41
CA LYS A 105 -26.50 -12.90 -1.00
C LYS A 105 -27.33 -11.63 -0.84
N GLN A 106 -28.31 -11.65 0.08
CA GLN A 106 -28.82 -10.39 0.65
C GLN A 106 -27.76 -9.87 1.62
N VAL A 107 -26.76 -9.16 1.09
CA VAL A 107 -25.77 -8.50 1.94
C VAL A 107 -26.42 -7.27 2.54
N GLU A 108 -26.90 -7.40 3.78
CA GLU A 108 -27.40 -6.27 4.55
C GLU A 108 -26.21 -5.46 5.08
N ALA A 109 -26.09 -4.22 4.62
CA ALA A 109 -25.08 -3.33 5.16
C ALA A 109 -25.43 -2.92 6.59
N THR A 110 -24.44 -3.00 7.49
CA THR A 110 -24.58 -2.43 8.83
C THR A 110 -24.02 -1.01 8.84
N THR A 111 -24.79 -0.05 9.35
CA THR A 111 -24.30 1.32 9.52
C THR A 111 -23.39 1.41 10.75
N VAL A 112 -22.15 1.83 10.54
CA VAL A 112 -21.16 2.06 11.61
C VAL A 112 -20.54 3.46 11.49
N ARG A 113 -19.60 3.79 12.39
CA ARG A 113 -18.83 5.04 12.31
C ARG A 113 -17.34 4.76 12.32
N ILE A 114 -16.62 5.39 11.40
CA ILE A 114 -15.14 5.46 11.35
C ILE A 114 -14.79 6.94 11.43
N ASP A 115 -13.94 7.32 12.39
CA ASP A 115 -13.51 8.71 12.61
C ASP A 115 -14.66 9.74 12.69
N GLY A 116 -15.81 9.30 13.19
CA GLY A 116 -17.02 10.12 13.32
C GLY A 116 -17.88 10.21 12.06
N GLN A 117 -17.38 9.76 10.90
CA GLN A 117 -18.13 9.65 9.64
C GLN A 117 -19.00 8.39 9.65
N ARG A 118 -20.22 8.49 9.12
CA ARG A 118 -21.09 7.33 8.93
C ARG A 118 -20.61 6.56 7.70
N VAL A 119 -20.52 5.24 7.84
CA VAL A 119 -20.16 4.33 6.75
C VAL A 119 -21.04 3.07 6.79
N TYR A 120 -21.21 2.43 5.64
CA TYR A 120 -21.88 1.17 5.43
C TYR A 120 -20.85 0.04 5.41
N LYS A 121 -20.92 -0.87 6.39
CA LYS A 121 -20.11 -2.09 6.46
C LYS A 121 -20.83 -3.23 5.76
N TYR A 122 -20.17 -3.83 4.77
CA TYR A 122 -20.56 -5.06 4.09
C TYR A 122 -19.60 -6.16 4.55
N SER A 123 -20.06 -7.08 5.42
CA SER A 123 -19.26 -8.19 5.98
C SER A 123 -19.68 -9.56 5.40
N ASP A 124 -19.03 -10.63 5.87
CA ASP A 124 -19.38 -12.02 5.54
C ASP A 124 -19.25 -12.35 4.04
N VAL A 125 -18.30 -11.68 3.38
CA VAL A 125 -17.97 -11.96 1.99
C VAL A 125 -16.76 -12.88 1.93
N ASP A 126 -17.04 -14.17 1.76
CA ASP A 126 -16.02 -15.18 1.50
C ASP A 126 -15.31 -14.88 0.18
N THR A 127 -13.99 -14.72 0.25
CA THR A 127 -13.13 -14.57 -0.92
C THR A 127 -12.11 -15.70 -0.98
N SER A 128 -11.36 -15.80 -2.07
CA SER A 128 -10.21 -16.71 -2.14
C SER A 128 -9.08 -16.36 -1.14
N GLN A 129 -9.14 -15.17 -0.53
CA GLN A 129 -8.14 -14.62 0.39
C GLN A 129 -8.59 -14.64 1.87
N GLY A 130 -9.82 -15.09 2.17
CA GLY A 130 -10.41 -15.04 3.52
C GLY A 130 -11.72 -14.27 3.56
N GLU A 131 -12.20 -13.96 4.76
CA GLU A 131 -13.37 -13.10 4.96
C GLU A 131 -12.96 -11.64 4.76
N VAL A 132 -13.65 -10.94 3.86
CA VAL A 132 -13.39 -9.52 3.59
C VAL A 132 -14.60 -8.70 4.01
N ALA A 133 -14.35 -7.62 4.75
CA ALA A 133 -15.35 -6.58 4.99
C ALA A 133 -15.00 -5.28 4.26
N LEU A 134 -15.97 -4.75 3.54
CA LEU A 134 -15.88 -3.49 2.82
C LEU A 134 -16.62 -2.39 3.57
N PHE A 135 -16.03 -1.20 3.60
CA PHE A 135 -16.64 -0.02 4.21
C PHE A 135 -16.76 1.06 3.16
N ILE A 136 -18.00 1.46 2.90
CA ILE A 136 -18.35 2.45 1.88
C ILE A 136 -19.02 3.64 2.58
N ASP A 137 -18.67 4.86 2.22
CA ASP A 137 -19.32 6.05 2.79
C ASP A 137 -20.70 6.37 2.15
N GLU A 138 -21.30 7.49 2.54
CA GLU A 138 -22.59 7.94 2.00
C GLU A 138 -22.52 8.41 0.53
N ASP A 139 -21.32 8.61 -0.02
CA ASP A 139 -21.06 9.03 -1.39
C ASP A 139 -20.58 7.86 -2.29
N ASP A 140 -20.85 6.62 -1.87
CA ASP A 140 -20.46 5.37 -2.55
C ASP A 140 -18.93 5.21 -2.75
N THR A 141 -18.13 5.80 -1.86
CA THR A 141 -16.66 5.71 -1.91
C THR A 141 -16.12 4.66 -0.96
N LEU A 142 -15.22 3.79 -1.43
CA LEU A 142 -14.50 2.84 -0.57
C LEU A 142 -13.57 3.60 0.38
N VAL A 143 -13.76 3.41 1.68
CA VAL A 143 -12.97 4.09 2.72
C VAL A 143 -12.15 3.13 3.58
N ARG A 144 -12.55 1.85 3.66
CA ARG A 144 -11.77 0.82 4.37
C ARG A 144 -12.03 -0.58 3.82
N LEU A 145 -10.98 -1.40 3.87
CA LEU A 145 -11.03 -2.85 3.77
C LEU A 145 -10.48 -3.48 5.05
N GLU A 146 -11.21 -4.46 5.58
CA GLU A 146 -10.73 -5.37 6.61
C GLU A 146 -10.63 -6.75 5.96
N VAL A 147 -9.47 -7.38 6.10
CA VAL A 147 -9.22 -8.75 5.65
C VAL A 147 -8.97 -9.58 6.90
N ASP A 148 -9.90 -10.46 7.22
CA ASP A 148 -9.78 -11.39 8.33
C ASP A 148 -9.37 -12.76 7.78
N ARG A 149 -8.29 -13.30 8.36
CA ARG A 149 -7.82 -14.64 8.03
C ARG A 149 -8.62 -15.65 8.84
N ASP A 150 -9.19 -16.62 8.16
CA ASP A 150 -9.79 -17.78 8.82
C ASP A 150 -8.76 -18.51 9.69
N ASP A 151 -9.16 -19.04 10.85
CA ASP A 151 -8.27 -19.79 11.74
C ASP A 151 -7.59 -20.99 11.04
N ASP A 152 -8.28 -21.59 10.06
CA ASP A 152 -7.81 -22.72 9.27
C ASP A 152 -7.03 -22.32 7.99
N ALA A 153 -6.96 -21.03 7.68
CA ALA A 153 -6.28 -20.55 6.48
C ALA A 153 -4.75 -20.52 6.62
N PRO A 154 -4.01 -20.73 5.51
CA PRO A 154 -2.56 -20.61 5.49
C PRO A 154 -2.12 -19.25 6.03
N ARG A 155 -1.06 -19.22 6.83
CA ARG A 155 -0.44 -17.96 7.31
C ARG A 155 0.02 -17.03 6.19
N SER A 156 0.17 -17.56 4.97
CA SER A 156 0.54 -16.80 3.78
C SER A 156 -0.60 -15.95 3.23
N GLN A 157 -1.82 -16.06 3.78
CA GLN A 157 -2.89 -15.11 3.46
C GLN A 157 -2.67 -13.80 4.20
N LEU A 158 -3.06 -12.71 3.54
CA LEU A 158 -3.00 -11.36 4.09
C LEU A 158 -4.11 -11.21 5.13
N GLU A 159 -3.80 -10.62 6.29
CA GLU A 159 -4.78 -10.20 7.29
C GLU A 159 -4.50 -8.75 7.71
N GLY A 160 -5.53 -7.95 8.01
CA GLY A 160 -5.34 -6.60 8.52
C GLY A 160 -6.32 -5.56 7.98
N THR A 161 -5.94 -4.30 8.09
CA THR A 161 -6.79 -3.15 7.74
C THR A 161 -6.09 -2.27 6.72
N ILE A 162 -6.86 -1.83 5.71
CA ILE A 162 -6.42 -0.90 4.68
C ILE A 162 -7.45 0.24 4.62
N ASP A 163 -7.00 1.46 4.84
CA ASP A 163 -7.80 2.69 4.80
C ASP A 163 -7.50 3.49 3.54
N PHE A 164 -8.56 4.05 2.95
CA PHE A 164 -8.51 4.90 1.77
C PHE A 164 -9.10 6.27 2.11
N THR A 165 -8.28 7.30 1.99
CA THR A 165 -8.65 8.68 2.33
C THR A 165 -8.18 9.65 1.25
N GLU A 166 -8.60 10.92 1.35
CA GLU A 166 -8.10 12.01 0.50
C GLU A 166 -8.17 11.71 -1.01
N TRP A 167 -9.26 11.06 -1.44
CA TRP A 167 -9.54 10.79 -2.84
C TRP A 167 -9.48 12.10 -3.65
N ASN A 168 -8.64 12.12 -4.69
CA ASN A 168 -8.41 13.30 -5.56
C ASN A 168 -7.98 14.60 -4.83
N ALA A 169 -7.43 14.50 -3.60
CA ALA A 169 -7.11 15.66 -2.76
C ALA A 169 -5.66 15.69 -2.25
N VAL A 170 -4.81 14.78 -2.71
CA VAL A 170 -3.39 14.74 -2.31
C VAL A 170 -2.57 15.67 -3.19
N ASP A 171 -1.69 16.44 -2.55
CA ASP A 171 -0.74 17.33 -3.24
C ASP A 171 0.38 16.56 -3.94
N ASP A 172 0.86 17.11 -5.04
CA ASP A 172 2.03 16.58 -5.75
C ASP A 172 3.29 16.68 -4.89
N VAL A 173 4.16 15.69 -5.04
CA VAL A 173 5.47 15.63 -4.38
C VAL A 173 6.56 16.08 -5.33
N GLU A 174 7.59 16.72 -4.77
CA GLU A 174 8.76 17.14 -5.52
C GLU A 174 9.84 16.05 -5.57
N ALA A 175 10.58 16.01 -6.68
CA ALA A 175 11.70 15.11 -6.83
C ALA A 175 12.77 15.41 -5.77
N PRO A 176 13.52 14.41 -5.29
CA PRO A 176 14.64 14.66 -4.40
C PRO A 176 15.64 15.63 -5.03
N SER A 177 16.22 16.50 -4.20
CA SER A 177 17.24 17.43 -4.67
C SER A 177 18.42 16.66 -5.29
N GLY A 178 18.99 17.18 -6.36
CA GLY A 178 20.00 16.44 -7.13
C GLY A 178 21.28 16.11 -6.34
N ASP A 179 21.54 16.80 -5.24
CA ASP A 179 22.60 16.50 -4.28
C ASP A 179 22.23 15.41 -3.26
N ALA A 180 20.94 15.11 -3.08
CA ALA A 180 20.44 13.98 -2.29
C ALA A 180 20.27 12.69 -3.11
N VAL A 181 20.27 12.78 -4.45
CA VAL A 181 20.19 11.60 -5.33
C VAL A 181 21.56 10.90 -5.42
N TYR A 182 21.56 9.58 -5.27
CA TYR A 182 22.72 8.73 -5.52
C TYR A 182 23.05 8.72 -7.01
N ARG A 183 24.30 9.04 -7.34
CA ARG A 183 24.84 8.92 -8.69
C ARG A 183 25.92 7.86 -8.66
N ARG A 184 25.66 6.70 -9.29
CA ARG A 184 26.69 5.69 -9.48
C ARG A 184 27.81 6.33 -10.31
N SER A 185 29.00 6.41 -9.74
CA SER A 185 30.16 6.94 -10.47
C SER A 185 30.50 5.94 -11.58
N GLU A 186 30.46 6.36 -12.84
CA GLU A 186 31.02 5.57 -13.94
C GLU A 186 32.53 5.41 -13.67
N ARG A 187 32.99 4.16 -13.46
CA ARG A 187 34.41 3.82 -13.39
C ARG A 187 34.87 3.30 -14.74
#